data_AF-A0A2T4DJS7-F1
#
_entry.id   AF-A0A2T4DJS7-F1
#
_cell.length_a   1.000
_cell.length_b   1.000
_cell.length_c   1.000
_cell.angle_alpha   90.00
_cell.angle_beta   90.00
_cell.angle_gamma   90.00
#
_symmetry.space_group_name_H-M   'P 1'
#
loop_
_entity.id
_entity.type
_entity.pdbx_description
1 polymer ?
#
loop_
_entity_poly.entity_id
_entity_poly.type
_entity_poly.pdbx_seq_one_letter_code
_entity_poly.pdbx_strand_id
1 'polypeptide(L)'
;MPTLKQYEPKIIEVRTMHYFDSNESNLRHKLSPFIGEPLQSGIKGSTSYFIKQFEADTAINLLNDSKGIFQAYTKGLLLITFKSNRSLSIPIPYQQIKKLVLLKGQETIDPFFPSVMWMLLKLDVRIEIARYFRMHSSEYSIEPILLEIQTDSYLIHLETNGYTFQSQEAFFSQLTEIEKLRIIKSAPIAG
;
A
#
# COMPACT_ATOMS: atom_id res chain seq x y z
N MET A 1 -44.16 -13.82 37.47
CA MET A 1 -44.07 -12.82 36.37
C MET A 1 -42.61 -12.45 36.19
N PRO A 2 -41.93 -12.87 35.12
CA PRO A 2 -40.57 -12.43 34.84
C PRO A 2 -40.60 -11.14 34.02
N THR A 3 -39.79 -10.17 34.44
CA THR A 3 -39.61 -8.85 33.85
C THR A 3 -38.94 -8.94 32.47
N LEU A 4 -39.57 -8.29 31.48
CA LEU A 4 -39.01 -8.10 30.14
C LEU A 4 -37.74 -7.26 30.25
N LYS A 5 -36.59 -7.87 29.98
CA LYS A 5 -35.33 -7.15 29.76
C LYS A 5 -35.51 -6.26 28.52
N GLN A 6 -35.35 -4.96 28.70
CA GLN A 6 -35.28 -3.98 27.63
C GLN A 6 -34.15 -4.38 26.68
N TYR A 7 -34.51 -4.66 25.44
CA TYR A 7 -33.57 -4.91 24.35
C TYR A 7 -33.05 -3.54 23.91
N GLU A 8 -31.86 -3.16 24.39
CA GLU A 8 -31.17 -2.00 23.84
C GLU A 8 -30.76 -2.33 22.39
N PRO A 9 -31.20 -1.53 21.40
CA PRO A 9 -30.79 -1.75 20.03
C PRO A 9 -29.28 -1.51 19.93
N LYS A 10 -28.55 -2.57 19.61
CA LYS A 10 -27.14 -2.51 19.24
C LYS A 10 -27.05 -1.64 17.99
N ILE A 11 -26.63 -0.39 18.13
CA ILE A 11 -26.39 0.53 17.01
C ILE A 11 -25.26 -0.08 16.20
N ILE A 12 -25.61 -0.73 15.09
CA ILE A 12 -24.64 -1.16 14.09
C ILE A 12 -24.34 0.11 13.29
N GLU A 13 -23.30 0.85 13.69
CA GLU A 13 -22.75 1.89 12.83
C GLU A 13 -22.35 1.24 11.50
N VAL A 14 -23.07 1.58 10.43
CA VAL A 14 -22.68 1.23 9.08
C VAL A 14 -21.39 2.00 8.79
N ARG A 15 -20.24 1.34 9.00
CA ARG A 15 -18.89 1.90 8.77
C ARG A 15 -18.73 2.22 7.29
N THR A 16 -19.20 3.40 6.88
CA THR A 16 -19.22 3.84 5.49
C THR A 16 -17.84 4.37 5.10
N MET A 17 -17.44 4.17 3.85
CA MET A 17 -16.21 4.75 3.33
C MET A 17 -16.33 6.28 3.25
N HIS A 18 -15.32 6.99 3.75
CA HIS A 18 -15.20 8.44 3.62
C HIS A 18 -14.13 8.81 2.59
N TYR A 19 -14.38 9.87 1.82
CA TYR A 19 -13.40 10.46 0.91
C TYR A 19 -13.66 11.97 0.78
N PHE A 20 -12.60 12.72 0.46
CA PHE A 20 -12.62 14.18 0.37
C PHE A 20 -11.86 14.64 -0.86
N ASP A 21 -12.20 15.79 -1.43
CA ASP A 21 -11.33 16.42 -2.44
C ASP A 21 -10.04 16.89 -1.76
N SER A 22 -8.88 16.51 -2.31
CA SER A 22 -7.60 16.82 -1.69
C SER A 22 -7.26 18.31 -1.71
N ASN A 23 -7.93 19.12 -2.54
CA ASN A 23 -7.71 20.57 -2.64
C ASN A 23 -8.53 21.38 -1.63
N GLU A 24 -9.32 20.73 -0.77
CA GLU A 24 -10.12 21.42 0.23
C GLU A 24 -9.24 22.10 1.30
N SER A 25 -9.48 23.38 1.56
CA SER A 25 -8.73 24.17 2.55
C SER A 25 -8.80 23.62 3.97
N ASN A 26 -9.90 22.95 4.31
CA ASN A 26 -10.14 22.38 5.64
C ASN A 26 -9.90 20.85 5.71
N LEU A 27 -9.20 20.27 4.73
CA LEU A 27 -8.99 18.82 4.63
C LEU A 27 -8.42 18.23 5.92
N ARG A 28 -7.42 18.86 6.55
CA ARG A 28 -6.82 18.36 7.79
C ARG A 28 -7.84 18.21 8.92
N HIS A 29 -8.70 19.22 9.11
CA HIS A 29 -9.77 19.17 10.11
C HIS A 29 -10.82 18.10 9.80
N LYS A 30 -11.03 17.76 8.52
CA LYS A 30 -11.93 16.68 8.12
C LYS A 30 -11.30 15.30 8.29
N LEU A 31 -9.99 15.17 8.14
CA LEU A 31 -9.27 13.89 8.27
C LEU A 31 -8.97 13.51 9.73
N SER A 32 -8.69 14.49 10.59
CA SER A 32 -8.24 14.24 11.96
C SER A 32 -9.19 13.37 12.82
N PRO A 33 -10.53 13.42 12.68
CA PRO A 33 -11.41 12.52 13.41
C PRO A 33 -11.23 11.04 13.02
N PHE A 34 -10.80 10.77 11.79
CA PHE A 34 -10.70 9.42 11.24
C PHE A 34 -9.32 8.80 11.42
N ILE A 35 -8.27 9.57 11.11
CA ILE A 35 -6.90 9.04 11.03
C ILE A 35 -5.92 9.78 11.94
N GLY A 36 -6.36 10.81 12.66
CA GLY A 36 -5.51 11.57 13.58
C GLY A 36 -4.58 12.54 12.87
N GLU A 37 -3.35 12.66 13.37
CA GLU A 37 -2.34 13.60 12.88
C GLU A 37 -1.28 12.87 12.04
N PRO A 38 -0.61 13.54 11.09
CA PRO A 38 0.48 12.95 10.32
C PRO A 38 1.64 12.50 11.23
N LEU A 39 2.19 11.30 11.01
CA LEU A 39 3.31 10.78 11.82
C LEU A 39 4.64 11.50 11.58
N GLN A 40 4.79 12.23 10.47
CA GLN A 40 5.96 13.08 10.19
C GLN A 40 5.52 14.40 9.56
N SER A 41 6.20 15.49 9.92
CA SER A 41 6.05 16.79 9.28
C SER A 41 6.81 16.80 7.95
N GLY A 42 6.16 16.39 6.87
CA GLY A 42 6.73 16.39 5.51
C GLY A 42 6.13 15.33 4.57
N ILE A 43 6.42 15.42 3.28
CA ILE A 43 6.00 14.42 2.28
C ILE A 43 7.00 13.26 2.27
N LYS A 44 6.93 12.38 3.28
CA LYS A 44 7.46 11.01 3.16
C LYS A 44 6.27 10.06 3.05
N GLY A 45 5.68 10.06 1.86
CA GLY A 45 4.69 9.05 1.48
C GLY A 45 5.34 7.77 0.99
N SER A 46 4.52 6.76 0.75
CA SER A 46 4.91 5.57 -0.02
C SER A 46 5.35 5.95 -1.44
N THR A 47 5.87 4.98 -2.21
CA THR A 47 5.95 5.19 -3.66
C THR A 47 4.55 5.28 -4.25
N SER A 48 4.46 5.78 -5.48
CA SER A 48 3.20 5.81 -6.21
C SER A 48 2.76 4.40 -6.59
N TYR A 49 1.51 4.10 -6.29
CA TYR A 49 0.81 2.89 -6.69
C TYR A 49 -0.17 3.19 -7.81
N PHE A 50 -0.42 2.21 -8.67
CA PHE A 50 -1.56 2.21 -9.58
C PHE A 50 -2.70 1.41 -8.95
N ILE A 51 -3.90 1.98 -8.93
CA ILE A 51 -5.09 1.29 -8.46
C ILE A 51 -5.61 0.41 -9.60
N LYS A 52 -5.57 -0.90 -9.41
CA LYS A 52 -6.03 -1.89 -10.40
C LYS A 52 -7.48 -2.28 -10.21
N GLN A 53 -7.89 -2.38 -8.96
CA GLN A 53 -9.23 -2.82 -8.61
C GLN A 53 -9.64 -2.13 -7.33
N PHE A 54 -10.87 -1.65 -7.33
CA PHE A 54 -11.50 -1.03 -6.19
C PHE A 54 -12.93 -1.54 -6.10
N GLU A 55 -13.24 -2.20 -5.00
CA GLU A 55 -14.57 -2.76 -4.72
C GLU A 55 -15.10 -2.12 -3.45
N ALA A 56 -16.26 -1.48 -3.54
CA ALA A 56 -16.95 -0.88 -2.41
C ALA A 56 -18.46 -0.84 -2.70
N ASP A 57 -19.27 -0.74 -1.64
CA ASP A 57 -20.71 -0.53 -1.79
C ASP A 57 -21.03 0.77 -2.53
N THR A 58 -20.16 1.79 -2.36
CA THR A 58 -20.24 3.07 -3.07
C THR A 58 -19.14 3.15 -4.12
N ALA A 59 -19.52 3.10 -5.40
CA ALA A 59 -18.57 3.23 -6.50
C ALA A 59 -17.98 4.64 -6.58
N ILE A 60 -16.64 4.73 -6.64
CA ILE A 60 -15.91 5.99 -6.88
C ILE A 60 -15.21 5.87 -8.23
N ASN A 61 -15.85 6.37 -9.29
CA ASN A 61 -15.35 6.28 -10.67
C ASN A 61 -13.95 6.88 -10.88
N LEU A 62 -13.51 7.78 -9.99
CA LEU A 62 -12.19 8.39 -10.07
C LEU A 62 -11.06 7.39 -9.71
N LEU A 63 -11.34 6.32 -8.96
CA LEU A 63 -10.31 5.41 -8.47
C LEU A 63 -9.80 4.45 -9.55
N ASN A 64 -10.64 4.07 -10.50
CA ASN A 64 -10.24 3.21 -11.61
C ASN A 64 -9.11 3.86 -12.41
N ASP A 65 -8.01 3.13 -12.61
CA ASP A 65 -6.81 3.59 -13.33
C ASP A 65 -6.16 4.86 -12.76
N SER A 66 -6.40 5.17 -11.49
CA SER A 66 -5.73 6.29 -10.82
C SER A 66 -4.40 5.86 -10.20
N LYS A 67 -3.54 6.85 -9.96
CA LYS A 67 -2.34 6.66 -9.14
C LYS A 67 -2.63 7.08 -7.72
N GLY A 68 -2.01 6.46 -6.73
CA GLY A 68 -2.13 6.86 -5.33
C GLY A 68 -0.83 6.78 -4.56
N ILE A 69 -0.72 7.61 -3.52
CA ILE A 69 0.35 7.53 -2.52
C ILE A 69 -0.28 7.35 -1.14
N PHE A 70 0.42 6.62 -0.27
CA PHE A 70 0.04 6.49 1.12
C PHE A 70 0.84 7.47 1.97
N GLN A 71 0.19 8.05 2.97
CA GLN A 71 0.82 8.77 4.07
C GLN A 71 0.39 8.15 5.39
N ALA A 72 1.33 8.01 6.32
CA ALA A 72 1.06 7.43 7.62
C ALA A 72 0.61 8.49 8.63
N TYR A 73 -0.46 8.19 9.35
CA TYR A 73 -1.04 9.03 10.39
C TYR A 73 -1.14 8.23 11.70
N THR A 74 -1.35 8.92 12.82
CA THR A 74 -1.34 8.32 14.16
C THR A 74 -2.44 7.28 14.39
N LYS A 75 -3.55 7.35 13.64
CA LYS A 75 -4.68 6.41 13.77
C LYS A 75 -5.05 5.71 12.46
N GLY A 76 -4.27 5.91 11.39
CA GLY A 76 -4.59 5.32 10.10
C GLY A 76 -3.62 5.69 8.98
N LEU A 77 -3.99 5.28 7.77
CA LEU A 77 -3.35 5.70 6.53
C LEU A 77 -4.21 6.74 5.81
N LEU A 78 -3.57 7.59 5.04
CA LEU A 78 -4.23 8.42 4.05
C LEU A 78 -3.80 7.94 2.67
N LEU A 79 -4.76 7.48 1.86
CA LEU A 79 -4.55 7.25 0.44
C LEU A 79 -4.93 8.54 -0.32
N ILE A 80 -3.93 9.19 -0.91
CA ILE A 80 -4.14 10.33 -1.80
C ILE A 80 -4.07 9.81 -3.22
N THR A 81 -5.16 9.91 -3.96
CA THR A 81 -5.25 9.47 -5.36
C THR A 81 -5.22 10.65 -6.31
N PHE A 82 -4.71 10.43 -7.51
CA PHE A 82 -4.54 11.42 -8.55
C PHE A 82 -5.04 10.84 -9.87
N LYS A 83 -6.01 11.53 -10.49
CA LYS A 83 -6.47 11.22 -11.84
C LYS A 83 -6.75 12.52 -12.58
N SER A 84 -5.97 12.77 -13.63
CA SER A 84 -6.02 14.02 -14.39
C SER A 84 -5.82 15.24 -13.46
N ASN A 85 -6.78 16.18 -13.43
CA ASN A 85 -6.71 17.39 -12.60
C ASN A 85 -7.46 17.25 -11.27
N ARG A 86 -7.79 16.03 -10.85
CA ARG A 86 -8.52 15.76 -9.60
C ARG A 86 -7.69 14.89 -8.68
N SER A 87 -7.83 15.17 -7.39
CA SER A 87 -7.20 14.41 -6.33
C SER A 87 -8.22 14.11 -5.24
N LEU A 88 -8.20 12.87 -4.75
CA LEU A 88 -9.06 12.44 -3.64
C LEU A 88 -8.24 11.94 -2.48
N SER A 89 -8.64 12.34 -1.29
CA SER A 89 -8.08 11.95 0.00
C SER A 89 -9.01 10.93 0.65
N ILE A 90 -8.55 9.69 0.76
CA ILE A 90 -9.29 8.58 1.37
C ILE A 90 -8.62 8.22 2.70
N PRO A 91 -9.22 8.58 3.85
CA PRO A 91 -8.76 8.09 5.15
C PRO A 91 -9.02 6.59 5.30
N ILE A 92 -8.04 5.88 5.83
CA ILE A 92 -8.08 4.45 6.12
C ILE A 92 -7.72 4.26 7.60
N PRO A 93 -8.70 4.33 8.52
CA PRO A 93 -8.45 4.10 9.94
C PRO A 93 -7.90 2.68 10.18
N TYR A 94 -6.88 2.53 11.04
CA TYR A 94 -6.29 1.21 11.33
C TYR A 94 -7.33 0.21 11.85
N GLN A 95 -8.29 0.69 12.65
CA GLN A 95 -9.38 -0.11 13.22
C GLN A 95 -10.34 -0.70 12.17
N GLN A 96 -10.33 -0.17 10.94
CA GLN A 96 -11.14 -0.66 9.82
C GLN A 96 -10.36 -1.63 8.93
N ILE A 97 -9.03 -1.72 9.06
CA ILE A 97 -8.20 -2.58 8.22
C ILE A 97 -8.31 -4.03 8.72
N LYS A 98 -8.97 -4.88 7.93
CA LYS A 98 -9.06 -6.32 8.19
C LYS A 98 -7.80 -7.06 7.76
N LYS A 99 -7.17 -6.59 6.69
CA LYS A 99 -6.01 -7.24 6.07
C LYS A 99 -5.22 -6.21 5.28
N LEU A 100 -3.91 -6.20 5.47
CA LEU A 100 -2.96 -5.47 4.63
C LEU A 100 -1.88 -6.45 4.19
N VAL A 101 -1.76 -6.68 2.89
CA VAL A 101 -0.77 -7.61 2.34
C VAL A 101 0.09 -6.91 1.30
N LEU A 102 1.39 -6.90 1.55
CA LEU A 102 2.41 -6.46 0.60
C LEU A 102 3.11 -7.69 0.02
N LEU A 103 2.93 -7.94 -1.27
CA LEU A 103 3.54 -9.06 -2.00
C LEU A 103 4.72 -8.55 -2.84
N LYS A 104 5.92 -9.08 -2.59
CA LYS A 104 7.06 -8.89 -3.49
C LYS A 104 6.79 -9.64 -4.79
N GLY A 105 6.97 -8.96 -5.92
CA GLY A 105 6.94 -9.62 -7.24
C GLY A 105 8.05 -10.67 -7.37
N GLN A 106 7.84 -11.63 -8.26
CA GLN A 106 8.82 -12.67 -8.54
C GLN A 106 10.12 -12.04 -9.07
N GLU A 107 11.25 -12.42 -8.47
CA GLU A 107 12.58 -11.95 -8.86
C GLU A 107 13.27 -13.03 -9.69
N THR A 108 13.83 -12.65 -10.83
CA THR A 108 14.59 -13.52 -11.73
C THR A 108 16.01 -12.98 -11.86
N ILE A 109 17.00 -13.85 -11.63
CA ILE A 109 18.42 -13.52 -11.65
C ILE A 109 19.10 -14.48 -12.62
N ASP A 110 19.48 -13.99 -13.80
CA ASP A 110 20.10 -14.78 -14.87
C ASP A 110 21.26 -14.01 -15.55
N PRO A 111 22.34 -13.71 -14.82
CA PRO A 111 23.48 -12.99 -15.36
C PRO A 111 24.30 -13.91 -16.29
N PHE A 112 24.59 -13.45 -17.50
CA PHE A 112 25.44 -14.22 -18.41
C PHE A 112 26.91 -14.15 -18.00
N PHE A 113 27.68 -15.21 -18.22
CA PHE A 113 29.14 -15.16 -18.05
C PHE A 113 29.81 -14.53 -19.28
N PRO A 114 30.77 -13.60 -19.14
CA PRO A 114 31.30 -12.99 -17.91
C PRO A 114 30.79 -11.55 -17.70
N SER A 115 29.53 -11.36 -17.33
CA SER A 115 29.00 -10.02 -17.01
C SER A 115 29.52 -9.49 -15.67
N VAL A 116 29.52 -8.16 -15.52
CA VAL A 116 29.91 -7.52 -14.24
C VAL A 116 28.96 -7.97 -13.12
N MET A 117 27.67 -8.06 -13.40
CA MET A 117 26.68 -8.61 -12.46
C MET A 117 27.01 -10.05 -12.05
N TRP A 118 27.40 -10.92 -12.99
CA TRP A 118 27.81 -12.30 -12.68
C TRP A 118 29.01 -12.33 -11.72
N MET A 119 30.04 -11.53 -12.00
CA MET A 119 31.23 -11.45 -11.14
C MET A 119 30.89 -10.97 -9.73
N LEU A 120 30.08 -9.91 -9.61
CA LEU A 120 29.65 -9.37 -8.32
C LEU A 120 28.86 -10.41 -7.51
N LEU A 121 27.95 -11.15 -8.15
CA LEU A 121 27.18 -12.19 -7.47
C LEU A 121 28.05 -13.36 -7.01
N LYS A 122 29.10 -13.73 -7.76
CA LYS A 122 30.08 -14.73 -7.32
C LYS A 122 30.93 -14.27 -6.13
N LEU A 123 31.05 -12.97 -5.92
CA LEU A 123 31.71 -12.35 -4.77
C LEU A 123 30.75 -12.10 -3.59
N ASP A 124 29.55 -12.71 -3.60
CA ASP A 124 28.52 -12.55 -2.56
C ASP A 124 28.04 -11.10 -2.38
N VAL A 125 28.16 -10.28 -3.43
CA VAL A 125 27.60 -8.93 -3.43
C VAL A 125 26.07 -9.04 -3.51
N ARG A 126 25.41 -8.30 -2.63
CA ARG A 126 23.95 -8.24 -2.55
C ARG A 126 23.32 -7.90 -3.91
N ILE A 127 22.26 -8.62 -4.27
CA ILE A 127 21.58 -8.47 -5.56
C ILE A 127 21.08 -7.05 -5.80
N GLU A 128 20.71 -6.32 -4.74
CA GLU A 128 20.20 -4.96 -4.85
C GLU A 128 21.26 -3.96 -5.31
N ILE A 129 22.54 -4.31 -5.14
CA ILE A 129 23.70 -3.59 -5.66
C ILE A 129 24.08 -4.17 -7.03
N ALA A 130 24.22 -5.49 -7.13
CA ALA A 130 24.71 -6.16 -8.34
C ALA A 130 23.84 -5.89 -9.59
N ARG A 131 22.52 -5.79 -9.42
CA ARG A 131 21.57 -5.54 -10.52
C ARG A 131 21.80 -4.22 -11.28
N TYR A 132 22.49 -3.24 -10.68
CA TYR A 132 22.83 -1.98 -11.36
C TYR A 132 23.94 -2.17 -12.40
N PHE A 133 24.66 -3.29 -12.36
CA PHE A 133 25.75 -3.63 -13.26
C PHE A 133 25.35 -4.65 -14.33
N ARG A 134 24.04 -4.83 -14.54
CA ARG A 134 23.54 -5.62 -15.67
C ARG A 134 23.87 -4.92 -17.00
N MET A 135 24.26 -5.71 -17.99
CA MET A 135 24.47 -5.26 -19.37
C MET A 135 23.19 -5.40 -20.19
N HIS A 136 22.37 -6.41 -19.89
CA HIS A 136 21.09 -6.66 -20.53
C HIS A 136 19.94 -6.66 -19.51
N SER A 137 18.76 -6.21 -19.94
CA SER A 137 17.55 -6.21 -19.10
C SER A 137 17.09 -7.62 -18.72
N SER A 138 17.46 -8.64 -19.51
CA SER A 138 17.16 -10.04 -19.23
C SER A 138 17.94 -10.60 -18.03
N GLU A 139 19.09 -10.03 -17.69
CA GLU A 139 19.94 -10.55 -16.60
C GLU A 139 19.29 -10.40 -15.22
N TYR A 140 18.42 -9.41 -15.09
CA TYR A 140 17.67 -9.18 -13.87
C TYR A 140 16.31 -8.60 -14.19
N SER A 141 15.27 -9.27 -13.69
CA SER A 141 13.92 -8.74 -13.72
C SER A 141 13.22 -8.99 -12.39
N ILE A 142 12.29 -8.11 -12.07
CA ILE A 142 11.42 -8.25 -10.91
C ILE A 142 10.01 -7.83 -11.34
N GLU A 143 9.05 -8.70 -11.06
CA GLU A 143 7.64 -8.41 -11.32
C GLU A 143 7.12 -7.28 -10.43
N PRO A 144 5.99 -6.65 -10.77
CA PRO A 144 5.37 -5.63 -9.93
C PRO A 144 5.11 -6.09 -8.50
N ILE A 145 5.19 -5.16 -7.56
CA ILE A 145 4.73 -5.34 -6.18
C ILE A 145 3.21 -5.26 -6.20
N LEU A 146 2.56 -6.17 -5.49
CA LEU A 146 1.11 -6.11 -5.27
C LEU A 146 0.83 -5.71 -3.83
N LEU A 147 -0.08 -4.78 -3.66
CA LEU A 147 -0.56 -4.33 -2.36
C LEU A 147 -2.08 -4.53 -2.31
N GLU A 148 -2.53 -5.30 -1.32
CA GLU A 148 -3.94 -5.52 -1.04
C GLU A 148 -4.28 -4.89 0.31
N ILE A 149 -5.28 -4.02 0.33
CA ILE A 149 -5.87 -3.49 1.56
C ILE A 149 -7.35 -3.85 1.57
N GLN A 150 -7.74 -4.64 2.55
CA GLN A 150 -9.14 -4.99 2.80
C GLN A 150 -9.59 -4.30 4.07
N THR A 151 -10.70 -3.56 3.97
CA THR A 151 -11.33 -2.89 5.10
C THR A 151 -12.71 -3.47 5.43
N ASP A 152 -13.42 -2.84 6.36
CA ASP A 152 -14.82 -3.15 6.60
C ASP A 152 -15.74 -2.85 5.41
N SER A 153 -15.42 -1.85 4.60
CA SER A 153 -16.33 -1.29 3.58
C SER A 153 -15.80 -1.34 2.14
N TYR A 154 -14.53 -1.66 1.94
CA TYR A 154 -13.96 -1.78 0.60
C TYR A 154 -12.72 -2.69 0.55
N LEU A 155 -12.42 -3.13 -0.66
CA LEU A 155 -11.21 -3.85 -1.03
C LEU A 155 -10.49 -3.04 -2.12
N ILE A 156 -9.19 -2.84 -1.96
CA ILE A 156 -8.37 -2.18 -2.97
C ILE A 156 -7.13 -3.03 -3.29
N HIS A 157 -6.94 -3.27 -4.58
CA HIS A 157 -5.73 -3.87 -5.14
C HIS A 157 -4.93 -2.81 -5.88
N LEU A 158 -3.67 -2.72 -5.49
CA LEU A 158 -2.73 -1.78 -6.05
C LEU A 158 -1.49 -2.49 -6.55
N GLU A 159 -0.85 -1.94 -7.58
CA GLU A 159 0.47 -2.37 -8.01
C GLU A 159 1.47 -1.22 -8.04
N THR A 160 2.74 -1.53 -7.81
CA THR A 160 3.83 -0.58 -8.06
C THR A 160 5.06 -1.31 -8.57
N ASN A 161 6.10 -0.55 -8.87
CA ASN A 161 7.33 -1.05 -9.43
C ASN A 161 8.05 -2.01 -8.45
N GLY A 162 8.30 -3.25 -8.89
CA GLY A 162 9.12 -4.29 -8.24
C GLY A 162 10.41 -3.79 -7.59
N TYR A 163 11.14 -2.93 -8.29
CA TYR A 163 12.45 -2.41 -7.85
C TYR A 163 12.37 -1.55 -6.57
N THR A 164 11.17 -1.12 -6.17
CA THR A 164 10.92 -0.28 -4.98
C THR A 164 10.56 -1.07 -3.72
N PHE A 165 10.63 -2.41 -3.74
CA PHE A 165 10.11 -3.24 -2.64
C PHE A 165 10.70 -2.92 -1.28
N GLN A 166 12.02 -2.70 -1.18
CA GLN A 166 12.66 -2.38 0.09
C GLN A 166 12.13 -1.08 0.70
N SER A 167 11.84 -0.05 -0.10
CA SER A 167 11.29 1.20 0.42
C SER A 167 9.84 1.04 0.87
N GLN A 168 9.07 0.18 0.18
CA GLN A 168 7.70 -0.12 0.55
C GLN A 168 7.62 -0.98 1.81
N GLU A 169 8.46 -2.01 1.90
CA GLU A 169 8.63 -2.80 3.11
C GLU A 169 9.00 -1.91 4.30
N ALA A 170 9.96 -1.01 4.14
CA ALA A 170 10.37 -0.10 5.21
C ALA A 170 9.25 0.86 5.63
N PHE A 171 8.40 1.30 4.69
CA PHE A 171 7.24 2.15 4.99
C PHE A 171 6.17 1.37 5.76
N PHE A 172 5.72 0.22 5.24
CA PHE A 172 4.63 -0.54 5.86
C PHE A 172 5.05 -1.22 7.17
N SER A 173 6.34 -1.60 7.34
CA SER A 173 6.83 -2.20 8.58
C SER A 173 6.79 -1.25 9.79
N GLN A 174 6.67 0.06 9.56
CA GLN A 174 6.53 1.05 10.63
C GLN A 174 5.10 1.09 11.21
N LEU A 175 4.13 0.47 10.54
CA LEU A 175 2.71 0.49 10.91
C LEU A 175 2.41 -0.68 11.86
N THR A 176 2.83 -0.56 13.10
CA THR A 176 2.71 -1.65 14.10
C THR A 176 1.29 -1.81 14.64
N GLU A 177 0.41 -0.84 14.40
CA GLU A 177 -0.98 -0.84 14.84
C GLU A 177 -1.89 -1.75 14.00
N ILE A 178 -1.40 -2.23 12.85
CA ILE A 178 -2.16 -3.10 11.95
C ILE A 178 -1.86 -4.57 12.31
N GLU A 179 -2.72 -5.18 13.14
CA GLU A 179 -2.53 -6.55 13.64
C GLU A 179 -2.36 -7.62 12.54
N LYS A 180 -2.99 -7.42 11.38
CA LYS A 180 -2.99 -8.37 10.25
C LYS A 180 -2.16 -7.88 9.06
N LEU A 181 -1.10 -7.12 9.32
CA LEU A 181 -0.09 -6.79 8.33
C LEU A 181 0.70 -8.04 7.95
N ARG A 182 0.77 -8.35 6.65
CA ARG A 182 1.64 -9.41 6.13
C ARG A 182 2.51 -8.89 5.00
N ILE A 183 3.81 -9.08 5.13
CA ILE A 183 4.78 -8.81 4.09
C ILE A 183 5.28 -10.16 3.57
N ILE A 184 4.93 -10.48 2.33
CA ILE A 184 5.25 -11.78 1.72
C ILE A 184 6.35 -11.56 0.67
N LYS A 185 7.44 -12.31 0.84
CA LYS A 185 8.60 -12.27 -0.06
C LYS A 185 8.67 -13.59 -0.82
N SER A 186 8.58 -13.53 -2.14
CA SER A 186 8.87 -14.67 -3.00
C SER A 186 10.38 -14.91 -3.05
N ALA A 187 10.78 -16.18 -3.05
CA ALA A 187 12.18 -16.55 -3.26
C ALA A 187 12.58 -16.23 -4.71
N PRO A 188 13.80 -15.74 -4.96
CA PRO A 188 14.27 -15.48 -6.32
C PRO A 188 14.41 -16.80 -7.10
N ILE A 189 14.08 -16.76 -8.39
CA ILE A 189 14.34 -17.83 -9.34
C ILE A 189 15.72 -17.56 -9.96
N ALA A 190 16.62 -18.53 -9.82
CA ALA A 190 17.89 -18.53 -10.52
C ALA A 190 17.70 -19.20 -11.90
N GLY A 191 18.08 -18.48 -12.95
CA GLY A 191 18.20 -19.00 -14.31
C GLY A 191 19.47 -19.80 -14.51
#